data_AF-A0A538INA5-F1
#
_entry.id   AF-A0A538INA5-F1
#
_cell.length_a   1.000
_cell.length_b   1.000
_cell.length_c   1.000
_cell.angle_alpha   90.00
_cell.angle_beta   90.00
_cell.angle_gamma   90.00
#
_symmetry.space_group_name_H-M   'P 1'
#
loop_
_entity.id
_entity.type
_entity.pdbx_description
1 polymer ?
#
loop_
_entity_poly.entity_id
_entity_poly.type
_entity_poly.pdbx_seq_one_letter_code
_entity_poly.pdbx_strand_id
1 'polypeptide(L)'
;MTGPDALLQEPSMLRHLRIAALIATALAVAVAVAGCGGVPSNGVAKVGDTTITKTQFNHWLNAAAKQQAQAQPGAASAAVPDPPNFTKCIAQKQRQPLPSGAQKPPAAQLKAQCKQQYDGLKQQTMQFLISAEWLQQEAAKRGVKATPAQVRTTFEQQKKQAFPKEADYQTFLQRSGRTEQDLL
;
A
#
# COMPACT_ATOMS: atom_id res chain seq x y z
N MET A 1 -23.81 29.91 54.64
CA MET A 1 -24.15 31.12 55.41
C MET A 1 -22.94 32.04 55.35
N THR A 2 -23.19 33.30 54.96
CA THR A 2 -22.36 34.53 55.12
C THR A 2 -20.95 34.60 54.48
N GLY A 3 -20.81 35.44 53.42
CA GLY A 3 -19.53 36.00 52.92
C GLY A 3 -19.07 37.20 53.75
N PRO A 4 -18.45 38.28 53.20
CA PRO A 4 -17.69 38.48 51.94
C PRO A 4 -16.30 39.16 52.19
N ASP A 5 -15.53 39.46 51.11
CA ASP A 5 -14.62 40.62 50.91
C ASP A 5 -13.57 40.25 49.82
N ALA A 6 -13.70 40.64 48.55
CA ALA A 6 -13.58 41.97 47.95
C ALA A 6 -12.16 42.55 47.94
N LEU A 7 -11.38 42.25 46.88
CA LEU A 7 -10.34 43.11 46.29
C LEU A 7 -10.43 42.91 44.76
N LEU A 8 -11.06 43.81 44.00
CA LEU A 8 -10.42 44.91 43.24
C LEU A 8 -9.37 44.35 42.23
N GLN A 9 -9.36 44.55 40.90
CA GLN A 9 -9.91 45.57 40.00
C GLN A 9 -9.41 45.24 38.57
N GLU A 10 -10.26 45.16 37.53
CA GLU A 10 -9.88 45.23 36.09
C GLU A 10 -9.80 46.72 35.65
N PRO A 11 -9.22 47.14 34.48
CA PRO A 11 -8.86 46.38 33.27
C PRO A 11 -7.51 46.77 32.61
N SER A 12 -7.04 46.03 31.61
CA SER A 12 -6.09 46.57 30.62
C SER A 12 -6.32 46.02 29.21
N MET A 13 -7.55 46.17 28.73
CA MET A 13 -7.94 45.97 27.32
C MET A 13 -7.44 47.10 26.42
N LEU A 14 -6.14 47.40 26.41
CA LEU A 14 -5.57 48.39 25.46
C LEU A 14 -4.20 48.03 24.89
N ARG A 15 -3.70 46.81 25.15
CA ARG A 15 -2.39 46.36 24.64
C ARG A 15 -2.47 45.38 23.46
N HIS A 16 -3.67 44.89 23.12
CA HIS A 16 -3.86 43.92 22.04
C HIS A 16 -4.18 44.55 20.67
N LEU A 17 -4.36 45.86 20.59
CA LEU A 17 -4.71 46.57 19.34
C LEU A 17 -3.53 46.92 18.43
N ARG A 18 -2.29 46.54 18.77
CA ARG A 18 -1.10 46.80 17.93
C ARG A 18 -0.39 45.55 17.38
N ILE A 19 -0.93 44.36 17.62
CA ILE A 19 -0.36 43.10 17.10
C ILE A 19 -1.18 42.54 15.93
N ALA A 20 -2.36 43.09 15.65
CA ALA A 20 -3.24 42.67 14.55
C ALA A 20 -2.87 43.23 13.17
N ALA A 21 -1.70 43.86 12.99
CA ALA A 21 -1.30 44.53 11.75
C ALA A 21 -0.10 43.89 11.01
N LEU A 22 0.24 42.62 11.31
CA LEU A 22 1.35 41.90 10.65
C LEU A 22 0.94 40.51 10.11
N ILE A 23 -0.32 40.31 9.71
CA ILE A 23 -0.80 39.06 9.07
C ILE A 23 -1.45 39.37 7.70
N ALA A 24 -0.90 40.33 6.96
CA ALA A 24 -1.46 40.72 5.67
C ALA A 24 -0.36 41.16 4.69
N THR A 25 0.51 40.23 4.27
CA THR A 25 1.28 40.29 3.00
C THR A 25 2.13 39.03 2.83
N ALA A 26 1.59 38.01 2.17
CA ALA A 26 2.27 37.06 1.27
C ALA A 26 1.33 35.91 0.85
N LEU A 27 0.13 36.24 0.38
CA LEU A 27 -0.61 35.38 -0.54
C LEU A 27 -0.14 35.73 -1.95
N ALA A 28 0.64 34.85 -2.59
CA ALA A 28 0.65 34.59 -4.03
C ALA A 28 1.92 33.83 -4.42
N VAL A 29 1.91 32.50 -4.30
CA VAL A 29 2.66 31.64 -5.22
C VAL A 29 1.63 30.71 -5.85
N ALA A 30 1.36 30.96 -7.13
CA ALA A 30 0.43 30.19 -7.94
C ALA A 30 0.95 28.75 -8.09
N VAL A 31 0.22 27.80 -7.52
CA VAL A 31 0.43 26.37 -7.78
C VAL A 31 -0.16 26.06 -9.15
N ALA A 32 0.70 26.02 -10.17
CA ALA A 32 0.35 25.48 -11.48
C ALA A 32 1.23 24.25 -11.77
N VAL A 33 0.94 23.12 -11.12
CA VAL A 33 1.38 21.82 -11.62
C VAL A 33 0.22 21.24 -12.44
N ALA A 34 0.25 21.51 -13.74
CA ALA A 34 -0.66 20.89 -14.70
C ALA A 34 -0.37 19.39 -14.78
N GLY A 35 -1.09 18.59 -14.00
CA GLY A 35 -1.03 17.13 -14.03
C GLY A 35 -1.84 16.54 -15.18
N CYS A 36 -1.61 16.94 -16.43
CA CYS A 36 -2.09 16.18 -17.60
C CYS A 36 -1.10 15.04 -17.93
N GLY A 37 -0.81 14.21 -16.93
CA GLY A 37 0.08 13.05 -17.08
C GLY A 37 -0.73 11.79 -17.33
N GLY A 38 -1.07 11.50 -18.59
CA GLY A 38 -1.72 10.23 -18.95
C GLY A 38 -0.84 9.02 -18.63
N VAL A 39 -1.46 7.91 -18.23
CA VAL A 39 -0.77 6.62 -18.07
C VAL A 39 -0.64 5.96 -19.44
N PRO A 40 0.58 5.53 -19.86
CA PRO A 40 0.76 4.79 -21.10
C PRO A 40 -0.10 3.52 -21.18
N SER A 41 -0.35 3.00 -22.38
CA SER A 41 -1.24 1.84 -22.59
C SER A 41 -0.77 0.56 -21.87
N ASN A 42 0.53 0.42 -21.61
CA ASN A 42 1.13 -0.68 -20.84
C ASN A 42 1.26 -0.36 -19.33
N GLY A 43 0.88 0.83 -18.88
CA GLY A 43 0.97 1.29 -17.50
C GLY A 43 -0.33 1.13 -16.71
N VAL A 44 -0.21 1.21 -15.39
CA VAL A 44 -1.36 1.33 -14.45
C VAL A 44 -1.32 2.63 -13.63
N ALA A 45 -0.14 3.25 -13.51
CA ALA A 45 0.05 4.55 -12.87
C ALA A 45 1.40 5.16 -13.31
N LYS A 46 1.57 6.47 -13.05
CA LYS A 46 2.86 7.17 -13.14
C LYS A 46 3.21 7.80 -11.78
N VAL A 47 4.49 7.75 -11.41
CA VAL A 47 5.05 8.46 -10.26
C VAL A 47 6.23 9.28 -10.77
N GLY A 48 6.01 10.59 -10.98
CA GLY A 48 6.95 11.40 -11.75
C GLY A 48 7.08 10.89 -13.19
N ASP A 49 8.31 10.64 -13.63
CA ASP A 49 8.59 10.09 -14.97
C ASP A 49 8.53 8.56 -15.04
N THR A 50 8.52 7.87 -13.89
CA THR A 50 8.44 6.40 -13.86
C THR A 50 7.01 5.92 -14.10
N THR A 51 6.87 4.94 -14.99
CA THR A 51 5.60 4.24 -15.23
C THR A 51 5.58 2.91 -14.51
N ILE A 52 4.59 2.70 -13.65
CA ILE A 52 4.31 1.38 -13.08
C ILE A 52 3.60 0.57 -14.16
N THR A 53 4.25 -0.49 -14.65
CA THR A 53 3.73 -1.29 -15.77
C THR A 53 2.65 -2.28 -15.32
N LYS A 54 1.78 -2.70 -16.23
CA LYS A 54 0.81 -3.78 -16.02
C LYS A 54 1.50 -5.08 -15.62
N THR A 55 2.67 -5.38 -16.20
CA THR A 55 3.45 -6.58 -15.87
C THR A 55 3.94 -6.55 -14.43
N GLN A 56 4.55 -5.43 -14.01
CA GLN A 56 5.01 -5.23 -12.63
C GLN A 56 3.82 -5.31 -11.66
N PHE A 57 2.72 -4.61 -11.97
CA PHE A 57 1.50 -4.68 -11.18
C PHE A 57 0.98 -6.12 -11.04
N ASN A 58 0.86 -6.87 -12.13
CA ASN A 58 0.36 -8.25 -12.11
C ASN A 58 1.27 -9.20 -11.32
N HIS A 59 2.59 -9.04 -11.44
CA HIS A 59 3.57 -9.79 -10.66
C HIS A 59 3.37 -9.57 -9.16
N TRP A 60 3.34 -8.31 -8.72
CA TRP A 60 3.17 -7.97 -7.32
C TRP A 60 1.75 -8.21 -6.78
N LEU A 61 0.74 -8.23 -7.66
CA LEU A 61 -0.62 -8.65 -7.31
C LEU A 61 -0.67 -10.16 -7.02
N ASN A 62 0.07 -10.97 -7.79
CA ASN A 62 0.20 -12.41 -7.51
C ASN A 62 0.90 -12.66 -6.18
N ALA A 63 2.00 -11.96 -5.93
CA ALA A 63 2.72 -12.06 -4.66
C ALA A 63 1.83 -11.63 -3.46
N ALA A 64 1.05 -10.56 -3.61
CA ALA A 64 0.11 -10.12 -2.58
C ALA A 64 -0.98 -11.17 -2.31
N ALA A 65 -1.56 -11.79 -3.34
CA ALA A 65 -2.56 -12.85 -3.17
C ALA A 65 -1.99 -14.08 -2.45
N LYS A 66 -0.78 -14.51 -2.81
CA LYS A 66 -0.06 -15.59 -2.14
C LYS A 66 0.27 -15.26 -0.68
N GLN A 67 0.70 -14.03 -0.40
CA GLN A 67 0.97 -13.56 0.95
C GLN A 67 -0.31 -13.52 1.80
N GLN A 68 -1.43 -13.05 1.24
CA GLN A 68 -2.72 -13.04 1.94
C GLN A 68 -3.18 -14.45 2.30
N ALA A 69 -3.03 -15.41 1.38
CA ALA A 69 -3.38 -16.81 1.62
C ALA A 69 -2.53 -17.48 2.72
N GLN A 70 -1.30 -17.00 2.95
CA GLN A 70 -0.44 -17.49 4.03
C GLN A 70 -0.78 -16.89 5.39
N ALA A 71 -1.26 -15.64 5.42
CA ALA A 71 -1.53 -14.91 6.67
C ALA A 71 -2.78 -15.41 7.41
N GLN A 72 -3.67 -16.14 6.73
CA GLN A 72 -4.91 -16.64 7.32
C GLN A 72 -5.14 -18.11 6.95
N PRO A 73 -4.97 -19.05 7.91
CA PRO A 73 -5.35 -20.45 7.73
C PRO A 73 -6.85 -20.53 7.38
N GLY A 74 -7.17 -21.06 6.19
CA GLY A 74 -8.55 -21.14 5.68
C GLY A 74 -9.03 -19.95 4.85
N ALA A 75 -8.18 -18.93 4.63
CA ALA A 75 -8.51 -17.83 3.73
C ALA A 75 -8.54 -18.24 2.24
N ALA A 76 -9.13 -17.33 1.45
CA ALA A 76 -9.32 -17.46 0.02
C ALA A 76 -8.04 -17.87 -0.72
N SER A 77 -8.23 -18.51 -1.88
CA SER A 77 -7.21 -18.92 -2.85
C SER A 77 -5.93 -18.10 -2.84
N ALA A 78 -4.78 -18.77 -2.98
CA ALA A 78 -3.53 -18.12 -3.40
C ALA A 78 -3.62 -17.50 -4.81
N ALA A 79 -4.72 -17.71 -5.55
CA ALA A 79 -4.97 -17.09 -6.84
C ALA A 79 -5.64 -15.71 -6.71
N VAL A 80 -5.18 -14.78 -7.55
CA VAL A 80 -5.82 -13.48 -7.75
C VAL A 80 -7.22 -13.67 -8.37
N PRO A 81 -8.29 -13.05 -7.83
CA PRO A 81 -9.60 -13.09 -8.48
C PRO A 81 -9.57 -12.47 -9.89
N ASP A 82 -10.29 -13.05 -10.85
CA ASP A 82 -10.19 -12.78 -12.28
C ASP A 82 -11.25 -11.77 -12.81
N PRO A 83 -11.00 -10.44 -12.80
CA PRO A 83 -11.96 -9.48 -13.34
C PRO A 83 -12.17 -9.65 -14.86
N PRO A 84 -13.27 -9.11 -15.43
CA PRO A 84 -14.33 -8.33 -14.76
C PRO A 84 -15.45 -9.20 -14.17
N ASN A 85 -15.53 -10.46 -14.58
CA ASN A 85 -16.63 -11.35 -14.22
C ASN A 85 -16.34 -12.24 -13.01
N PHE A 86 -15.07 -12.37 -12.61
CA PHE A 86 -14.63 -13.16 -11.46
C PHE A 86 -15.03 -14.63 -11.56
N THR A 87 -15.08 -15.16 -12.77
CA THR A 87 -15.63 -16.49 -13.06
C THR A 87 -14.86 -17.60 -12.35
N LYS A 88 -13.52 -17.57 -12.35
CA LYS A 88 -12.69 -18.55 -11.65
C LYS A 88 -12.82 -18.41 -10.14
N CYS A 89 -12.83 -17.17 -9.62
CA CYS A 89 -13.00 -16.93 -8.20
C CYS A 89 -14.36 -17.40 -7.68
N ILE A 90 -15.45 -17.12 -8.41
CA ILE A 90 -16.80 -17.58 -8.07
C ILE A 90 -16.84 -19.11 -8.04
N ALA A 91 -16.34 -19.77 -9.10
CA ALA A 91 -16.30 -21.23 -9.18
C ALA A 91 -15.52 -21.84 -8.01
N GLN A 92 -14.41 -21.22 -7.59
CA GLN A 92 -13.64 -21.68 -6.45
C GLN A 92 -14.42 -21.52 -5.13
N LYS A 93 -15.00 -20.35 -4.87
CA LYS A 93 -15.81 -20.12 -3.66
C LYS A 93 -17.02 -21.04 -3.58
N GLN A 94 -17.64 -21.36 -4.73
CA GLN A 94 -18.74 -22.33 -4.80
C GLN A 94 -18.34 -23.75 -4.40
N ARG A 95 -17.06 -24.12 -4.53
CA ARG A 95 -16.55 -25.45 -4.16
C ARG A 95 -16.07 -25.52 -2.71
N GLN A 96 -16.02 -24.39 -2.00
CA GLN A 96 -15.64 -24.39 -0.59
C GLN A 96 -16.72 -25.09 0.24
N PRO A 97 -16.32 -25.91 1.23
CA PRO A 97 -17.27 -26.57 2.11
C PRO A 97 -18.08 -25.53 2.88
N LEU A 98 -19.39 -25.76 2.96
CA LEU A 98 -20.30 -24.93 3.74
C LEU A 98 -20.46 -25.52 5.14
N PRO A 99 -20.63 -24.69 6.18
CA PRO A 99 -21.07 -25.17 7.48
C PRO A 99 -22.40 -25.94 7.36
N SER A 100 -22.60 -26.96 8.20
CA SER A 100 -23.83 -27.76 8.19
C SER A 100 -25.08 -26.87 8.35
N GLY A 101 -26.06 -27.06 7.46
CA GLY A 101 -27.30 -26.27 7.46
C GLY A 101 -27.20 -24.91 6.77
N ALA A 102 -26.01 -24.47 6.34
CA ALA A 102 -25.86 -23.23 5.58
C ALA A 102 -26.25 -23.42 4.11
N GLN A 103 -27.02 -22.48 3.58
CA GLN A 103 -27.33 -22.43 2.15
C GLN A 103 -26.14 -21.88 1.36
N LYS A 104 -25.99 -22.37 0.12
CA LYS A 104 -24.93 -21.90 -0.77
C LYS A 104 -25.17 -20.44 -1.16
N PRO A 105 -24.18 -19.54 -0.98
CA PRO A 105 -24.31 -18.16 -1.41
C PRO A 105 -24.66 -18.04 -2.90
N PRO A 106 -25.59 -17.16 -3.29
CA PRO A 106 -25.91 -16.92 -4.70
C PRO A 106 -24.70 -16.36 -5.44
N ALA A 107 -24.63 -16.62 -6.75
CA ALA A 107 -23.49 -16.23 -7.59
C ALA A 107 -23.20 -14.72 -7.54
N ALA A 108 -24.23 -13.88 -7.42
CA ALA A 108 -24.08 -12.43 -7.27
C ALA A 108 -23.34 -12.04 -5.99
N GLN A 109 -23.64 -12.71 -4.86
CA GLN A 109 -22.95 -12.46 -3.59
C GLN A 109 -21.48 -12.91 -3.67
N LEU A 110 -21.22 -14.07 -4.30
CA LEU A 110 -19.85 -14.54 -4.52
C LEU A 110 -19.05 -13.61 -5.45
N LYS A 111 -19.68 -13.06 -6.49
CA LYS A 111 -19.07 -12.05 -7.35
C LYS A 111 -18.68 -10.82 -6.56
N ALA A 112 -19.55 -10.33 -5.67
CA ALA A 112 -19.26 -9.19 -4.80
C ALA A 112 -18.07 -9.46 -3.88
N GLN A 113 -18.01 -10.64 -3.24
CA GLN A 113 -16.87 -11.06 -2.42
C GLN A 113 -15.56 -11.15 -3.22
N CYS A 114 -15.61 -11.72 -4.42
CA CYS A 114 -14.44 -11.80 -5.31
C CYS A 114 -13.96 -10.42 -5.74
N LYS A 115 -14.89 -9.51 -6.06
CA LYS A 115 -14.55 -8.12 -6.38
C LYS A 115 -13.90 -7.42 -5.19
N GLN A 116 -14.47 -7.55 -3.99
CA GLN A 116 -13.91 -6.95 -2.78
C GLN A 116 -12.49 -7.46 -2.50
N GLN A 117 -12.27 -8.77 -2.64
CA GLN A 117 -10.93 -9.35 -2.50
C GLN A 117 -9.95 -8.77 -3.55
N TYR A 118 -10.36 -8.70 -4.81
CA TYR A 118 -9.55 -8.12 -5.87
C TYR A 118 -9.23 -6.65 -5.63
N ASP A 119 -10.23 -5.85 -5.25
CA ASP A 119 -10.05 -4.42 -4.99
C ASP A 119 -9.07 -4.18 -3.84
N GLY A 120 -9.18 -4.96 -2.75
CA GLY A 120 -8.26 -4.91 -1.62
C GLY A 120 -6.83 -5.27 -2.02
N LEU A 121 -6.65 -6.37 -2.75
CA LEU A 121 -5.34 -6.76 -3.30
C LEU A 121 -4.77 -5.67 -4.22
N LYS A 122 -5.59 -5.14 -5.13
CA LYS A 122 -5.20 -4.07 -6.04
C LYS A 122 -4.75 -2.82 -5.27
N GLN A 123 -5.47 -2.40 -4.25
CA GLN A 123 -5.11 -1.24 -3.43
C GLN A 123 -3.78 -1.47 -2.70
N GLN A 124 -3.62 -2.62 -2.06
CA GLN A 124 -2.37 -2.99 -1.39
C GLN A 124 -1.18 -2.99 -2.35
N THR A 125 -1.33 -3.63 -3.53
CA THR A 125 -0.27 -3.69 -4.54
C THR A 125 0.08 -2.30 -5.08
N MET A 126 -0.91 -1.45 -5.37
CA MET A 126 -0.66 -0.09 -5.82
C MET A 126 0.04 0.75 -4.76
N GLN A 127 -0.37 0.64 -3.49
CA GLN A 127 0.28 1.33 -2.38
C GLN A 127 1.74 0.92 -2.25
N PHE A 128 2.03 -0.38 -2.29
CA PHE A 128 3.40 -0.90 -2.26
C PHE A 128 4.26 -0.33 -3.39
N LEU A 129 3.77 -0.41 -4.63
CA LEU A 129 4.52 0.03 -5.81
C LEU A 129 4.76 1.54 -5.81
N ILE A 130 3.74 2.33 -5.51
CA ILE A 130 3.86 3.79 -5.46
C ILE A 130 4.82 4.22 -4.33
N SER A 131 4.71 3.60 -3.15
CA SER A 131 5.63 3.87 -2.04
C SER A 131 7.07 3.49 -2.38
N ALA A 132 7.29 2.37 -3.07
CA ALA A 132 8.61 1.94 -3.51
C ALA A 132 9.22 2.95 -4.49
N GLU A 133 8.46 3.39 -5.51
CA GLU A 133 8.91 4.40 -6.47
C GLU A 133 9.24 5.73 -5.79
N TRP A 134 8.40 6.19 -4.85
CA TRP A 134 8.67 7.41 -4.10
C TRP A 134 9.95 7.31 -3.27
N LEU A 135 10.16 6.18 -2.59
CA LEU A 135 11.36 5.94 -1.79
C LEU A 135 12.64 5.94 -2.65
N GLN A 136 12.60 5.28 -3.82
CA GLN A 136 13.73 5.28 -4.77
C GLN A 136 14.04 6.68 -5.28
N GLN A 137 13.02 7.46 -5.62
CA GLN A 137 13.19 8.84 -6.08
C GLN A 137 13.74 9.76 -4.97
N GLU A 138 13.28 9.60 -3.74
CA GLU A 138 13.77 10.39 -2.60
C GLU A 138 15.21 10.01 -2.22
N ALA A 139 15.55 8.71 -2.25
CA ALA A 139 16.91 8.24 -2.07
C ALA A 139 17.86 8.84 -3.12
N ALA A 140 17.45 8.85 -4.39
CA ALA A 140 18.22 9.47 -5.48
C ALA A 140 18.43 10.98 -5.26
N LYS A 141 17.38 11.72 -4.89
CA LYS A 141 17.47 13.16 -4.58
C LYS A 141 18.41 13.46 -3.43
N ARG A 142 18.46 12.59 -2.43
CA ARG A 142 19.35 12.71 -1.25
C ARG A 142 20.74 12.13 -1.47
N GLY A 143 21.03 11.61 -2.66
CA GLY A 143 22.32 11.00 -2.97
C GLY A 143 22.59 9.69 -2.21
N VAL A 144 21.55 9.04 -1.67
CA VAL A 144 21.67 7.73 -1.01
C VAL A 144 21.85 6.67 -2.09
N LYS A 145 22.97 5.94 -2.02
CA LYS A 145 23.32 4.90 -2.99
C LYS A 145 23.77 3.63 -2.27
N ALA A 146 23.39 2.49 -2.82
CA ALA A 146 23.96 1.19 -2.49
C ALA A 146 24.58 0.61 -3.77
N THR A 147 25.78 0.06 -3.67
CA THR A 147 26.39 -0.64 -4.80
C THR A 147 25.79 -2.05 -4.94
N PRO A 148 25.72 -2.63 -6.14
CA PRO A 148 25.26 -4.00 -6.32
C PRO A 148 26.01 -5.02 -5.46
N ALA A 149 27.32 -4.80 -5.25
CA ALA A 149 28.14 -5.63 -4.38
C ALA A 149 27.69 -5.55 -2.91
N GLN A 150 27.45 -4.34 -2.38
CA GLN A 150 26.95 -4.17 -1.01
C GLN A 150 25.59 -4.83 -0.82
N VAL A 151 24.65 -4.63 -1.76
CA VAL A 151 23.33 -5.26 -1.73
C VAL A 151 23.46 -6.78 -1.71
N ARG A 152 24.27 -7.35 -2.61
CA ARG A 152 24.47 -8.80 -2.68
C ARG A 152 25.10 -9.35 -1.40
N THR A 153 26.12 -8.68 -0.86
CA THR A 153 26.77 -9.11 0.38
C THR A 153 25.79 -9.13 1.56
N THR A 154 25.02 -8.06 1.76
CA THR A 154 24.02 -7.99 2.83
C THR A 154 22.90 -9.00 2.63
N PHE A 155 22.42 -9.17 1.40
CA PHE A 155 21.40 -10.16 1.06
C PHE A 155 21.85 -11.58 1.40
N GLU A 156 23.06 -12.00 0.99
CA GLU A 156 23.56 -13.35 1.27
C GLU A 156 23.75 -13.61 2.78
N GLN A 157 24.15 -12.60 3.54
CA GLN A 157 24.22 -12.70 5.01
C GLN A 157 22.83 -12.92 5.62
N GLN A 158 21.85 -12.12 5.22
CA GLN A 158 20.47 -12.25 5.72
C GLN A 158 19.81 -13.55 5.27
N LYS A 159 20.05 -13.98 4.02
CA LYS A 159 19.55 -15.26 3.49
C LYS A 159 20.06 -16.43 4.31
N LYS A 160 21.37 -16.49 4.61
CA LYS A 160 21.96 -17.54 5.47
C LYS A 160 21.38 -17.54 6.87
N GLN A 161 21.13 -16.35 7.44
CA GLN A 161 20.54 -16.23 8.76
C GLN A 161 19.08 -16.68 8.81
N ALA A 162 18.28 -16.31 7.81
CA ALA A 162 16.86 -16.65 7.73
C ALA A 162 16.61 -18.09 7.24
N PHE A 163 17.50 -18.61 6.39
CA PHE A 163 17.36 -19.90 5.71
C PHE A 163 18.68 -20.70 5.79
N PRO A 164 18.90 -21.48 6.86
CA PRO A 164 20.04 -22.38 6.96
C PRO A 164 20.08 -23.45 5.85
N LYS A 165 18.93 -23.74 5.23
CA LYS A 165 18.79 -24.69 4.11
C LYS A 165 18.30 -23.96 2.87
N GLU A 166 19.00 -24.12 1.76
CA GLU A 166 18.62 -23.53 0.47
C GLU A 166 17.23 -23.98 0.01
N ALA A 167 16.84 -25.22 0.29
CA ALA A 167 15.51 -25.74 -0.04
C ALA A 167 14.37 -24.96 0.65
N ASP A 168 14.60 -24.44 1.86
CA ASP A 168 13.61 -23.65 2.59
C ASP A 168 13.47 -22.25 1.97
N TYR A 169 14.58 -21.66 1.49
CA TYR A 169 14.56 -20.41 0.74
C TYR A 169 13.81 -20.55 -0.59
N GLN A 170 14.07 -21.62 -1.35
CA GLN A 170 13.34 -21.90 -2.60
C GLN A 170 11.84 -22.13 -2.33
N THR A 171 11.50 -22.83 -1.24
CA THR A 171 10.12 -23.00 -0.81
C THR A 171 9.47 -21.66 -0.46
N PHE A 172 10.19 -20.76 0.22
CA PHE A 172 9.74 -19.41 0.51
C PHE A 172 9.45 -18.61 -0.77
N LEU A 173 10.35 -18.62 -1.75
CA LEU A 173 10.15 -17.94 -3.03
C LEU A 173 8.89 -18.46 -3.75
N GLN A 174 8.74 -19.78 -3.87
CA GLN A 174 7.59 -20.41 -4.52
C GLN A 174 6.26 -20.04 -3.84
N ARG A 175 6.24 -20.18 -2.50
CA ARG A 175 5.05 -19.92 -1.69
C ARG A 175 4.68 -18.45 -1.68
N SER A 176 5.66 -17.54 -1.62
CA SER A 176 5.42 -16.09 -1.62
C SER A 176 5.14 -15.52 -3.01
N GLY A 177 5.54 -16.22 -4.08
CA GLY A 177 5.43 -15.73 -5.45
C GLY A 177 6.46 -14.68 -5.83
N ARG A 178 7.52 -14.54 -5.02
CA ARG A 178 8.63 -13.63 -5.28
C ARG A 178 9.78 -14.37 -5.95
N THR A 179 10.61 -13.63 -6.65
CA THR A 179 11.91 -14.04 -7.18
C THR A 179 13.01 -13.53 -6.26
N GLU A 180 14.22 -14.05 -6.39
CA GLU A 180 15.38 -13.47 -5.70
C GLU A 180 15.59 -12.00 -6.08
N GLN A 181 15.35 -11.65 -7.36
CA GLN A 181 15.50 -10.28 -7.84
C GLN A 181 14.52 -9.30 -7.19
N ASP A 182 13.38 -9.78 -6.69
CA ASP A 182 12.42 -8.97 -5.93
C ASP A 182 12.91 -8.66 -4.49
N LEU A 183 13.94 -9.38 -4.03
CA LEU A 183 14.52 -9.24 -2.69
C LEU A 183 15.86 -8.47 -2.70
N LEU A 184 16.38 -8.15 -3.90
CA LEU A 184 17.60 -7.37 -4.14
C LEU A 184 17.25 -5.93 -4.51
#